data_AF-A0A927U3H2-F1
#
_entry.id   AF-A0A927U3H2-F1
#
_cell.length_a   1.000
_cell.length_b   1.000
_cell.length_c   1.000
_cell.angle_alpha   90.00
_cell.angle_beta   90.00
_cell.angle_gamma   90.00
#
_symmetry.space_group_name_H-M   'P 1'
#
loop_
_entity.id
_entity.type
_entity.pdbx_description
1 polymer ?
#
loop_
_entity_poly.entity_id
_entity_poly.type
_entity_poly.pdbx_seq_one_letter_code
_entity_poly.pdbx_strand_id
1 'polypeptide(L)'
;MFVFELYIYYKWENRELMEKLQGIKPVGRGVFHWEEVQEVQGFALPEERCTLLITDDSRLLSVGRAGQEFSAVIYGGDLKDAEDYIDGIDQFWAGYPDRVCEKQFAKLIGNMYAHFRAHFDHNVLKAIMDSSQDMMWVKDLKGLHLGVNRKFAEVVGKTKEECCGATQNDILDITEESAFGGGESSESESGVIRHGEMMSTEELVQIGSDMKQLTTYKAPIYDPFGKIVGTTGIGHDVTELNNMGLELGILLENLPLPIILCDENFNIIRINDRFRQVTQMGAMEVANMRYLQWKKDNLIPVTEPVENKVRNFVKQEFRLIARGQEFYYVLIEQAIHDYFGNLSGYYCVYVDITMQRQYEQTILQAANTDGLTGLYNRRYFYDFVGKNAGQPMTMLYIDLDNFKQVNDEYGHARGDDVLKKSAEYICEVFPEGTVARLGGDEFAVLLLGEIDQRQLKGKCDVLDKRIRTICRKGKFFVSASIGISSTDGSQTDVDAFIHEGDVRMYEVKKQHHKEVK
;
A
#
# COMPACT_ATOMS: atom_id res chain seq x y z
N MET A 1 10.66 31.55 28.96
CA MET A 1 11.15 31.91 30.31
C MET A 1 10.40 33.18 30.70
N PHE A 2 9.48 33.12 31.67
CA PHE A 2 8.63 34.26 32.05
C PHE A 2 9.45 35.32 32.79
N VAL A 3 9.30 36.59 32.40
CA VAL A 3 9.93 37.76 33.02
C VAL A 3 8.83 38.79 33.30
N PHE A 4 8.78 39.29 34.54
CA PHE A 4 7.82 40.32 34.95
C PHE A 4 8.52 41.68 35.02
N GLU A 5 8.27 42.55 34.05
CA GLU A 5 8.78 43.92 34.04
C GLU A 5 7.72 44.86 34.57
N LEU A 6 8.04 45.60 35.63
CA LEU A 6 7.17 46.61 36.22
C LEU A 6 7.82 47.99 36.13
N TYR A 7 7.11 48.94 35.53
CA TYR A 7 7.54 50.31 35.36
C TYR A 7 6.86 51.20 36.39
N ILE A 8 7.63 51.66 37.37
CA ILE A 8 7.17 52.42 38.53
C ILE A 8 7.49 53.90 38.30
N TYR A 9 6.45 54.68 38.06
CA TYR A 9 6.52 56.13 37.94
C TYR A 9 6.18 56.75 39.28
N TYR A 10 6.98 57.70 39.76
CA TYR A 10 6.73 58.30 41.06
C TYR A 10 6.93 59.80 41.11
N LYS A 11 6.14 60.47 41.96
CA LYS A 11 6.30 61.86 42.36
C LYS A 11 5.74 62.03 43.77
N TRP A 12 6.60 62.01 44.77
CA TRP A 12 6.18 62.04 46.18
C TRP A 12 7.19 62.84 47.02
N GLU A 13 6.69 63.72 47.87
CA GLU A 13 7.47 64.49 48.83
C GLU A 13 8.15 63.62 49.94
N ASN A 14 7.60 62.45 50.29
CA ASN A 14 8.14 61.55 51.30
C ASN A 14 9.30 60.69 50.75
N ARG A 15 10.49 61.31 50.69
CA ARG A 15 11.71 60.68 50.17
C ARG A 15 12.18 59.46 50.98
N GLU A 16 11.99 59.47 52.30
CA GLU A 16 12.43 58.35 53.16
C GLU A 16 11.64 57.07 52.84
N LEU A 17 10.33 57.18 52.69
CA LEU A 17 9.50 56.05 52.28
C LEU A 17 9.85 55.58 50.88
N MET A 18 10.08 56.51 49.93
CA MET A 18 10.47 56.15 48.56
C MET A 18 11.77 55.37 48.49
N GLU A 19 12.80 55.74 49.27
CA GLU A 19 14.05 54.97 49.36
C GLU A 19 13.82 53.55 49.90
N LYS A 20 12.95 53.41 50.91
CA LYS A 20 12.56 52.09 51.45
C LYS A 20 11.87 51.23 50.38
N LEU A 21 10.95 51.82 49.60
CA LEU A 21 10.25 51.12 48.52
C LEU A 21 11.18 50.70 47.38
N GLN A 22 12.13 51.55 47.00
CA GLN A 22 13.16 51.24 45.98
C GLN A 22 14.09 50.09 46.42
N GLY A 23 14.28 49.92 47.73
CA GLY A 23 15.02 48.79 48.30
C GLY A 23 14.28 47.44 48.24
N ILE A 24 12.99 47.42 47.90
CA ILE A 24 12.20 46.20 47.82
C ILE A 24 12.55 45.44 46.54
N LYS A 25 12.95 44.18 46.70
CA LYS A 25 13.33 43.31 45.57
C LYS A 25 12.11 42.86 44.77
N PRO A 26 12.24 42.70 43.44
CA PRO A 26 11.21 42.11 42.61
C PRO A 26 10.81 40.70 43.04
N VAL A 27 9.54 40.35 42.77
CA VAL A 27 9.03 38.99 42.96
C VAL A 27 9.59 38.09 41.85
N GLY A 28 10.22 36.97 42.23
CA GLY A 28 10.77 36.00 41.27
C GLY A 28 11.94 36.55 40.43
N ARG A 29 11.89 36.39 39.10
CA ARG A 29 12.86 36.94 38.14
C ARG A 29 12.43 38.29 37.56
N GLY A 30 11.58 39.03 38.27
CA GLY A 30 11.07 40.32 37.82
C GLY A 30 12.14 41.42 37.80
N VAL A 31 11.87 42.49 37.06
CA VAL A 31 12.70 43.69 36.98
C VAL A 31 11.82 44.91 37.25
N PHE A 32 12.27 45.79 38.14
CA PHE A 32 11.60 47.06 38.42
C PHE A 32 12.38 48.19 37.76
N HIS A 33 11.66 49.00 36.99
CA HIS A 33 12.18 50.23 36.39
C HIS A 33 11.57 51.40 37.15
N TRP A 34 12.40 52.24 37.75
CA TRP A 34 11.94 53.40 38.53
C TRP A 34 12.19 54.69 37.74
N GLU A 35 11.17 55.52 37.63
CA GLU A 35 11.23 56.78 36.90
C GLU A 35 10.52 57.89 37.70
N GLU A 36 11.24 58.99 37.96
CA GLU A 36 10.67 60.15 38.65
C GLU A 36 9.93 61.05 37.65
N VAL A 37 8.69 61.41 37.95
CA VAL A 37 7.87 62.29 37.09
C VAL A 37 8.23 63.75 37.35
N GLN A 38 9.09 64.31 36.51
CA GLN A 38 9.55 65.70 36.61
C GLN A 38 8.48 66.70 36.13
N GLU A 39 7.85 66.43 34.99
CA GLU A 39 6.81 67.28 34.39
C GLU A 39 5.45 66.59 34.48
N VAL A 40 4.48 67.25 35.11
CA VAL A 40 3.11 66.71 35.29
C VAL A 40 2.25 66.97 34.06
N GLN A 41 2.52 68.05 33.34
CA GLN A 41 1.72 68.47 32.21
C GLN A 41 2.01 67.56 31.00
N GLY A 42 1.02 66.77 30.57
CA GLY A 42 1.14 65.86 29.43
C GLY A 42 1.77 64.50 29.75
N PHE A 43 2.04 64.20 31.02
CA PHE A 43 2.45 62.86 31.44
C PHE A 43 1.28 61.88 31.28
N ALA A 44 1.55 60.68 30.76
CA ALA A 44 0.59 59.59 30.68
C ALA A 44 1.29 58.26 30.91
N LEU A 45 0.60 57.31 31.55
CA LEU A 45 1.13 55.96 31.75
C LEU A 45 1.19 55.21 30.41
N PRO A 46 2.31 54.57 30.05
CA PRO A 46 2.39 53.78 28.81
C PRO A 46 1.41 52.62 28.79
N GLU A 47 0.68 52.45 27.68
CA GLU A 47 -0.35 51.42 27.53
C GLU A 47 0.19 50.00 27.35
N GLU A 48 1.40 49.84 26.82
CA GLU A 48 2.00 48.53 26.50
C GLU A 48 2.87 47.95 27.62
N ARG A 49 2.75 48.48 28.85
CA ARG A 49 3.60 48.09 29.98
C ARG A 49 2.77 47.81 31.22
N CYS A 50 3.28 46.93 32.08
CA CYS A 50 2.78 46.85 33.44
C CYS A 50 3.33 48.06 34.21
N THR A 51 2.44 48.91 34.74
CA THR A 51 2.84 50.19 35.34
C THR A 51 2.31 50.39 36.75
N LEU A 52 3.05 51.16 37.55
CA LEU A 52 2.64 51.57 38.88
C LEU A 52 2.92 53.07 39.04
N LEU A 53 1.89 53.86 39.30
CA LEU A 53 2.04 55.28 39.63
C LEU A 53 2.04 55.45 41.15
N ILE A 54 3.04 56.13 41.70
CA ILE A 54 3.12 56.45 43.12
C ILE A 54 3.20 57.97 43.28
N THR A 55 2.13 58.62 43.74
CA THR A 55 2.05 60.08 43.76
C THR A 55 1.34 60.66 44.97
N ASP A 56 1.74 61.85 45.42
CA ASP A 56 0.94 62.71 46.30
C ASP A 56 0.37 63.95 45.58
N ASP A 57 0.72 64.11 44.30
CA ASP A 57 0.24 65.17 43.42
C ASP A 57 -1.05 64.73 42.72
N SER A 58 -2.19 65.32 43.11
CA SER A 58 -3.51 64.94 42.58
C SER A 58 -3.66 65.19 41.08
N ARG A 59 -2.86 66.09 40.49
CA ARG A 59 -2.88 66.35 39.03
C ARG A 59 -2.48 65.12 38.22
N LEU A 60 -1.65 64.25 38.78
CA LEU A 60 -1.23 63.00 38.14
C LEU A 60 -2.32 61.91 38.21
N LEU A 61 -3.39 62.10 38.98
CA LEU A 61 -4.51 61.16 39.03
C LEU A 61 -5.40 61.28 37.80
N SER A 62 -5.46 62.46 37.16
CA SER A 62 -6.21 62.68 35.91
C SER A 62 -5.67 61.88 34.72
N VAL A 63 -4.44 61.40 34.83
CA VAL A 63 -3.72 60.59 33.83
C VAL A 63 -3.50 59.15 34.34
N GLY A 64 -4.12 58.80 35.48
CA GLY A 64 -4.07 57.48 36.10
C GLY A 64 -5.13 56.53 35.53
N ARG A 65 -4.70 55.28 35.30
CA ARG A 65 -5.45 54.02 35.04
C ARG A 65 -6.60 53.99 34.03
N ALA A 66 -7.10 55.08 33.45
CA ALA A 66 -8.31 55.04 32.61
C ALA A 66 -8.19 54.01 31.46
N GLY A 67 -8.79 52.83 31.64
CA GLY A 67 -8.80 51.73 30.67
C GLY A 67 -7.61 50.75 30.66
N GLN A 68 -6.62 50.86 31.55
CA GLN A 68 -5.41 50.00 31.53
C GLN A 68 -5.48 48.81 32.51
N GLU A 69 -5.42 47.57 32.00
CA GLU A 69 -5.59 46.31 32.76
C GLU A 69 -4.43 46.00 33.74
N PHE A 70 -3.18 46.31 33.36
CA PHE A 70 -1.97 46.01 34.14
C PHE A 70 -1.32 47.22 34.81
N SER A 71 -2.14 48.23 35.14
CA SER A 71 -1.69 49.47 35.78
C SER A 71 -2.31 49.63 37.16
N ALA A 72 -1.55 50.16 38.12
CA ALA A 72 -2.04 50.47 39.46
C ALA A 72 -1.59 51.86 39.95
N VAL A 73 -2.35 52.46 40.87
CA VAL A 73 -2.06 53.79 41.43
C VAL A 73 -2.03 53.77 42.96
N ILE A 74 -0.96 54.33 43.53
CA ILE A 74 -0.80 54.60 44.95
C ILE A 74 -0.84 56.11 45.16
N TYR A 75 -1.80 56.58 45.97
CA TYR A 75 -1.96 57.99 46.30
C TYR A 75 -1.66 58.29 47.77
N GLY A 76 -0.79 59.26 48.01
CA GLY A 76 -0.34 59.69 49.34
C GLY A 76 -0.78 61.08 49.79
N GLY A 77 -1.46 61.84 48.93
CA GLY A 77 -1.85 63.24 49.18
C GLY A 77 -3.19 63.39 49.94
N ASP A 78 -3.67 64.64 50.08
CA ASP A 78 -4.97 64.90 50.71
C ASP A 78 -6.10 64.35 49.83
N LEU A 79 -7.05 63.65 50.45
CA LEU A 79 -8.20 63.05 49.76
C LEU A 79 -9.12 64.10 49.14
N LYS A 80 -9.18 65.30 49.73
CA LYS A 80 -9.98 66.41 49.19
C LYS A 80 -9.51 66.84 47.80
N ASP A 81 -8.21 66.72 47.53
CA ASP A 81 -7.63 67.10 46.24
C ASP A 81 -7.83 66.02 45.17
N ALA A 82 -8.29 64.83 45.57
CA ALA A 82 -8.43 63.64 44.73
C ALA A 82 -9.87 63.13 44.62
N GLU A 83 -10.86 63.89 45.10
CA GLU A 83 -12.27 63.47 45.19
C GLU A 83 -12.84 63.05 43.82
N ASP A 84 -12.48 63.77 42.75
CA ASP A 84 -12.91 63.48 41.37
C ASP A 84 -12.23 62.25 40.74
N TYR A 85 -11.16 61.72 41.35
CA TYR A 85 -10.32 60.64 40.81
C TYR A 85 -10.27 59.40 41.69
N ILE A 86 -11.15 59.32 42.69
CA ILE A 86 -11.08 58.30 43.76
C ILE A 86 -11.17 56.87 43.22
N ASP A 87 -11.98 56.65 42.16
CA ASP A 87 -12.17 55.35 41.52
C ASP A 87 -10.92 54.84 40.78
N GLY A 88 -9.97 55.74 40.49
CA GLY A 88 -8.70 55.44 39.83
C GLY A 88 -7.57 55.07 40.80
N ILE A 89 -7.80 55.13 42.12
CA ILE A 89 -6.78 54.89 43.15
C ILE A 89 -6.88 53.46 43.69
N ASP A 90 -5.84 52.64 43.48
CA ASP A 90 -5.81 51.26 44.02
C ASP A 90 -5.39 51.19 45.49
N GLN A 91 -4.55 52.14 45.94
CA GLN A 91 -4.07 52.23 47.32
C GLN A 91 -3.99 53.68 47.79
N PHE A 92 -4.61 53.98 48.93
CA PHE A 92 -4.55 55.29 49.58
C PHE A 92 -3.77 55.21 50.88
N TRP A 93 -2.69 55.99 51.01
CA TRP A 93 -1.72 55.87 52.12
C TRP A 93 -1.57 57.14 52.97
N ALA A 94 -2.42 58.15 52.80
CA ALA A 94 -2.31 59.37 53.61
C ALA A 94 -2.40 59.05 55.12
N GLY A 95 -1.36 59.42 55.87
CA GLY A 95 -1.28 59.18 57.32
C GLY A 95 -0.97 57.73 57.75
N TYR A 96 -0.62 56.83 56.81
CA TYR A 96 -0.22 55.46 57.15
C TYR A 96 1.23 55.42 57.65
N PRO A 97 1.56 54.58 58.65
CA PRO A 97 2.97 54.36 59.04
C PRO A 97 3.76 53.69 57.90
N ASP A 98 5.02 54.08 57.70
CA ASP A 98 5.90 53.55 56.64
C ASP A 98 5.91 52.02 56.54
N ARG A 99 5.99 51.33 57.69
CA ARG A 99 6.01 49.86 57.74
C ARG A 99 4.73 49.23 57.19
N VAL A 100 3.59 49.92 57.29
CA VAL A 100 2.33 49.49 56.68
C VAL A 100 2.38 49.72 55.18
N CYS A 101 2.86 50.88 54.73
CA CYS A 101 3.05 51.20 53.31
C CYS A 101 3.97 50.18 52.61
N GLU A 102 5.12 49.83 53.20
CA GLU A 102 6.02 48.80 52.67
C GLU A 102 5.32 47.44 52.50
N LYS A 103 4.52 47.01 53.49
CA LYS A 103 3.77 45.74 53.40
C LYS A 103 2.68 45.79 52.33
N GLN A 104 1.95 46.91 52.24
CA GLN A 104 0.91 47.08 51.22
C GLN A 104 1.50 47.15 49.82
N PHE A 105 2.65 47.82 49.66
CA PHE A 105 3.41 47.82 48.41
C PHE A 105 3.77 46.39 47.97
N ALA A 106 4.43 45.62 48.84
CA ALA A 106 4.82 44.25 48.52
C ALA A 106 3.61 43.36 48.16
N LYS A 107 2.47 43.56 48.84
CA LYS A 107 1.23 42.85 48.54
C LYS A 107 0.64 43.25 47.18
N LEU A 108 0.61 44.55 46.87
CA LEU A 108 0.14 45.06 45.57
C LEU A 108 0.97 44.49 44.42
N ILE A 109 2.29 44.57 44.52
CA ILE A 109 3.21 43.98 43.54
C ILE A 109 2.95 42.47 43.38
N GLY A 110 2.78 41.74 44.50
CA GLY A 110 2.48 40.32 44.45
C GLY A 110 1.20 39.99 43.69
N ASN A 111 0.15 40.80 43.88
CA ASN A 111 -1.11 40.67 43.16
C ASN A 111 -0.95 40.97 41.66
N MET A 112 -0.25 42.06 41.31
CA MET A 112 0.03 42.40 39.91
C MET A 112 0.84 41.31 39.21
N TYR A 113 1.88 40.79 39.87
CA TYR A 113 2.68 39.67 39.38
C TYR A 113 1.81 38.43 39.14
N ALA A 114 0.96 38.05 40.10
CA ALA A 114 0.09 36.89 39.99
C ALA A 114 -0.92 37.04 38.84
N HIS A 115 -1.48 38.23 38.66
CA HIS A 115 -2.41 38.54 37.57
C HIS A 115 -1.73 38.46 36.20
N PHE A 116 -0.57 39.11 36.05
CA PHE A 116 0.21 39.06 34.80
C PHE A 116 0.68 37.64 34.49
N ARG A 117 1.08 36.88 35.52
CA ARG A 117 1.47 35.48 35.38
C ARG A 117 0.32 34.60 34.90
N ALA A 118 -0.88 34.78 35.46
CA ALA A 118 -2.08 34.05 35.04
C ALA A 118 -2.44 34.36 33.58
N HIS A 119 -2.36 35.63 33.17
CA HIS A 119 -2.57 36.04 31.78
C HIS A 119 -1.54 35.39 30.83
N PHE A 120 -0.27 35.39 31.20
CA PHE A 120 0.79 34.74 30.42
C PHE A 120 0.56 33.22 30.30
N ASP A 121 0.31 32.53 31.41
CA ASP A 121 0.09 31.08 31.41
C ASP A 121 -1.16 30.71 30.58
N HIS A 122 -2.23 31.52 30.65
CA HIS A 122 -3.41 31.36 29.79
C HIS A 122 -3.06 31.47 28.30
N ASN A 123 -2.27 32.46 27.90
CA ASN A 123 -1.85 32.64 26.50
C ASN A 123 -0.96 31.49 26.01
N VAL A 124 -0.07 30.97 26.86
CA VAL A 124 0.74 29.79 26.54
C VAL A 124 -0.14 28.56 26.33
N LEU A 125 -1.09 28.30 27.23
CA LEU A 125 -2.03 27.18 27.09
C LEU A 125 -2.87 27.30 25.81
N LYS A 126 -3.39 28.49 25.52
CA LYS A 126 -4.14 28.78 24.29
C LYS A 126 -3.29 28.51 23.05
N ALA A 127 -2.03 28.96 23.04
CA ALA A 127 -1.12 28.75 21.92
C ALA A 127 -0.80 27.26 21.70
N ILE A 128 -0.55 26.50 22.79
CA ILE A 128 -0.34 25.05 22.72
C ILE A 128 -1.56 24.36 22.13
N MET A 129 -2.75 24.64 22.68
CA MET A 129 -4.01 24.07 22.20
C MET A 129 -4.22 24.37 20.71
N ASP A 130 -4.04 25.62 20.29
CA ASP A 130 -4.31 26.06 18.91
C ASP A 130 -3.25 25.64 17.89
N SER A 131 -2.07 25.23 18.35
CA SER A 131 -1.02 24.68 17.48
C SER A 131 -1.21 23.18 17.18
N SER A 132 -2.06 22.50 17.96
CA SER A 132 -2.35 21.08 17.77
C SER A 132 -3.13 20.81 16.48
N GLN A 133 -2.79 19.71 15.80
CA GLN A 133 -3.57 19.18 14.67
C GLN A 133 -4.75 18.33 15.12
N ASP A 134 -4.88 18.10 16.42
CA ASP A 134 -5.96 17.32 17.02
C ASP A 134 -7.01 18.23 17.64
N MET A 135 -8.24 17.73 17.71
CA MET A 135 -9.33 18.44 18.35
C MET A 135 -9.10 18.43 19.86
N MET A 136 -9.19 19.59 20.51
CA MET A 136 -9.05 19.70 21.96
C MET A 136 -10.21 20.48 22.56
N TRP A 137 -10.70 20.03 23.70
CA TRP A 137 -11.79 20.67 24.42
C TRP A 137 -11.61 20.61 25.94
N VAL A 138 -12.33 21.51 26.60
CA VAL A 138 -12.52 21.56 28.04
C VAL A 138 -14.01 21.64 28.31
N LYS A 139 -14.53 20.84 29.24
CA LYS A 139 -15.93 20.80 29.64
C LYS A 139 -16.08 20.94 31.15
N ASP A 140 -17.24 21.46 31.57
CA ASP A 140 -17.65 21.43 32.97
C ASP A 140 -18.27 20.08 33.37
N LEU A 141 -18.63 19.93 34.64
CA LEU A 141 -19.29 18.72 35.16
C LEU A 141 -20.69 18.45 34.56
N LYS A 142 -21.29 19.42 33.85
CA LYS A 142 -22.58 19.27 33.17
C LYS A 142 -22.41 18.89 31.70
N GLY A 143 -21.17 18.79 31.21
CA GLY A 143 -20.85 18.48 29.82
C GLY A 143 -20.90 19.69 28.88
N LEU A 144 -20.95 20.91 29.42
CA LEU A 144 -20.89 22.14 28.63
C LEU A 144 -19.45 22.47 28.28
N HIS A 145 -19.17 22.81 27.04
CA HIS A 145 -17.82 23.20 26.60
C HIS A 145 -17.44 24.55 27.21
N LEU A 146 -16.36 24.58 27.98
CA LEU A 146 -15.76 25.81 28.52
C LEU A 146 -14.77 26.44 27.53
N GLY A 147 -14.24 25.63 26.61
CA GLY A 147 -13.33 26.10 25.58
C GLY A 147 -12.90 24.99 24.64
N VAL A 148 -12.58 25.38 23.41
CA VAL A 148 -12.10 24.48 22.35
C VAL A 148 -10.91 25.10 21.63
N ASN A 149 -10.06 24.26 21.03
CA ASN A 149 -8.97 24.75 20.19
C ASN A 149 -9.44 25.09 18.78
N ARG A 150 -8.55 25.69 18.00
CA ARG A 150 -8.80 26.08 16.61
C ARG A 150 -9.21 24.89 15.75
N LYS A 151 -8.50 23.75 15.89
CA LYS A 151 -8.78 22.55 15.10
C LYS A 151 -10.20 22.03 15.33
N PHE A 152 -10.65 21.97 16.58
CA PHE A 152 -12.01 21.55 16.92
C PHE A 152 -13.04 22.44 16.20
N ALA A 153 -12.91 23.77 16.32
CA ALA A 153 -13.79 24.75 15.67
C ALA A 153 -13.83 24.58 14.14
N GLU A 154 -12.66 24.40 13.51
CA GLU A 154 -12.55 24.14 12.06
C GLU A 154 -13.28 22.86 11.63
N VAL A 155 -13.09 21.76 12.38
CA VAL A 155 -13.68 20.46 12.04
C VAL A 155 -15.21 20.47 12.15
N VAL A 156 -15.76 21.11 13.19
CA VAL A 156 -17.22 21.18 13.39
C VAL A 156 -17.87 22.32 12.60
N GLY A 157 -17.10 23.21 11.98
CA GLY A 157 -17.61 24.33 11.19
C GLY A 157 -18.28 25.44 12.01
N LYS A 158 -17.94 25.57 13.31
CA LYS A 158 -18.47 26.59 14.23
C LYS A 158 -17.32 27.40 14.85
N THR A 159 -17.59 28.65 15.21
CA THR A 159 -16.62 29.48 15.94
C THR A 159 -16.41 28.97 17.36
N LYS A 160 -15.28 29.32 17.99
CA LYS A 160 -15.02 28.91 19.38
C LYS A 160 -16.07 29.46 20.33
N GLU A 161 -16.53 30.68 20.07
CA GLU A 161 -17.55 31.37 20.85
C GLU A 161 -18.90 30.66 20.76
N GLU A 162 -19.27 30.10 19.60
CA GLU A 162 -20.47 29.28 19.42
C GLU A 162 -20.36 27.91 20.10
N CYS A 163 -19.14 27.35 20.19
CA CYS A 163 -18.92 26.11 20.93
C CYS A 163 -18.98 26.33 22.46
N CYS A 164 -18.52 27.47 22.95
CA CYS A 164 -18.50 27.77 24.38
C CYS A 164 -19.92 27.86 24.97
N GLY A 165 -20.15 27.12 26.05
CA GLY A 165 -21.44 27.03 26.74
C GLY A 165 -22.43 26.05 26.11
N ALA A 166 -22.06 25.37 25.01
CA ALA A 166 -22.91 24.41 24.32
C ALA A 166 -22.54 22.96 24.69
N THR A 167 -23.52 22.05 24.61
CA THR A 167 -23.26 20.61 24.76
C THR A 167 -22.65 20.03 23.48
N GLN A 168 -22.10 18.81 23.56
CA GLN A 168 -21.61 18.10 22.38
C GLN A 168 -22.68 17.97 21.29
N ASN A 169 -23.92 17.67 21.69
CA ASN A 169 -25.03 17.46 20.76
C ASN A 169 -25.41 18.77 20.05
N ASP A 170 -25.39 19.89 20.78
CA ASP A 170 -25.66 21.22 20.20
C ASP A 170 -24.57 21.63 19.20
N ILE A 171 -23.31 21.26 19.46
CA ILE A 171 -22.19 21.56 18.57
C ILE A 171 -22.24 20.70 17.32
N LEU A 172 -22.57 19.41 17.45
CA LEU A 172 -22.60 18.47 16.33
C LEU A 172 -23.95 18.41 15.61
N ASP A 173 -24.93 19.21 16.03
CA ASP A 173 -26.30 19.22 15.49
C ASP A 173 -26.97 17.83 15.52
N ILE A 174 -26.65 17.03 16.56
CA ILE A 174 -27.16 15.68 16.74
C ILE A 174 -28.59 15.74 17.28
N THR A 175 -29.52 15.19 16.53
CA THR A 175 -30.92 14.94 16.92
C THR A 175 -31.11 13.54 17.50
N GLU A 176 -32.19 13.27 18.24
CA GLU A 176 -32.50 11.92 18.76
C GLU A 176 -32.55 10.84 17.65
N GLU A 177 -32.89 11.20 16.41
CA GLU A 177 -32.88 10.30 15.24
C GLU A 177 -31.50 10.07 14.61
N SER A 178 -30.52 10.94 14.87
CA SER A 178 -29.15 10.87 14.32
C SER A 178 -28.10 10.46 15.35
N ALA A 179 -28.52 9.98 16.52
CA ALA A 179 -27.66 9.59 17.64
C ALA A 179 -26.88 8.27 17.40
N PHE A 180 -26.21 8.14 16.26
CA PHE A 180 -25.19 7.13 16.04
C PHE A 180 -23.90 7.58 16.76
N GLY A 181 -23.44 6.83 17.75
CA GLY A 181 -22.16 7.06 18.45
C GLY A 181 -22.14 8.06 19.61
N GLY A 182 -23.20 8.86 19.82
CA GLY A 182 -23.25 9.87 20.90
C GLY A 182 -23.23 9.30 22.34
N GLY A 183 -23.62 8.03 22.52
CA GLY A 183 -23.66 7.37 23.83
C GLY A 183 -22.27 7.04 24.42
N GLU A 184 -21.34 6.60 23.57
CA GLU A 184 -20.00 6.17 24.00
C GLU A 184 -19.16 7.34 24.52
N SER A 185 -19.35 8.52 23.93
CA SER A 185 -18.65 9.73 24.36
C SER A 185 -19.09 10.22 25.75
N SER A 186 -20.40 10.13 26.04
CA SER A 186 -20.98 10.48 27.33
C SER A 186 -20.61 9.46 28.42
N GLU A 187 -20.54 8.18 28.06
CA GLU A 187 -20.18 7.11 28.98
C GLU A 187 -18.71 7.21 29.43
N SER A 188 -17.78 7.43 28.49
CA SER A 188 -16.36 7.60 28.80
C SER A 188 -16.10 8.87 29.61
N GLU A 189 -16.79 9.97 29.31
CA GLU A 189 -16.73 11.21 30.10
C GLU A 189 -17.26 11.03 31.53
N SER A 190 -18.39 10.34 31.68
CA SER A 190 -18.92 9.93 32.99
C SER A 190 -17.98 8.96 33.72
N GLY A 191 -17.24 8.14 32.99
CA GLY A 191 -16.21 7.26 33.51
C GLY A 191 -15.04 8.04 34.13
N VAL A 192 -14.53 9.05 33.43
CA VAL A 192 -13.47 9.94 33.91
C VAL A 192 -13.88 10.65 35.20
N ILE A 193 -15.10 11.20 35.25
CA ILE A 193 -15.61 11.92 36.44
C ILE A 193 -15.77 10.97 37.64
N ARG A 194 -16.26 9.74 37.41
CA ARG A 194 -16.49 8.75 38.48
C ARG A 194 -15.21 8.20 39.08
N HIS A 195 -14.22 7.89 38.24
CA HIS A 195 -13.00 7.21 38.67
C HIS A 195 -11.85 8.18 38.95
N GLY A 196 -11.88 9.39 38.38
CA GLY A 196 -10.78 10.35 38.50
C GLY A 196 -9.53 9.91 37.75
N GLU A 197 -9.67 9.11 36.69
CA GLU A 197 -8.57 8.59 35.89
C GLU A 197 -8.76 8.97 34.42
N MET A 198 -7.64 9.02 33.68
CA MET A 198 -7.67 9.23 32.24
C MET A 198 -8.29 8.00 31.54
N MET A 199 -9.15 8.24 30.56
CA MET A 199 -9.74 7.20 29.71
C MET A 199 -9.41 7.43 28.25
N SER A 200 -9.25 6.34 27.49
CA SER A 200 -9.09 6.37 26.05
C SER A 200 -10.11 5.47 25.36
N THR A 201 -10.78 5.99 24.34
CA THR A 201 -11.82 5.27 23.58
C THR A 201 -11.70 5.56 22.10
N GLU A 202 -12.01 4.57 21.26
CA GLU A 202 -12.27 4.79 19.84
C GLU A 202 -13.76 5.10 19.67
N GLU A 203 -14.09 6.23 19.05
CA GLU A 203 -15.46 6.72 18.89
C GLU A 203 -15.74 6.99 17.41
N LEU A 204 -16.90 6.57 16.92
CA LEU A 204 -17.42 6.98 15.62
C LEU A 204 -18.30 8.20 15.80
N VAL A 205 -17.92 9.32 15.18
CA VAL A 205 -18.58 10.61 15.34
C VAL A 205 -19.02 11.13 13.99
N GLN A 206 -20.31 11.43 13.87
CA GLN A 206 -20.85 12.14 12.73
C GLN A 206 -20.62 13.65 12.90
N ILE A 207 -19.99 14.28 11.92
CA ILE A 207 -19.78 15.74 11.89
C ILE A 207 -20.31 16.25 10.55
N GLY A 208 -21.49 16.88 10.59
CA GLY A 208 -22.23 17.23 9.38
C GLY A 208 -22.64 15.98 8.58
N SER A 209 -22.24 15.91 7.32
CA SER A 209 -22.47 14.73 6.46
C SER A 209 -21.44 13.61 6.62
N ASP A 210 -20.32 13.89 7.29
CA ASP A 210 -19.15 13.02 7.26
C ASP A 210 -19.03 12.21 8.53
N MET A 211 -18.71 10.92 8.38
CA MET A 211 -18.37 10.05 9.50
C MET A 211 -16.86 10.10 9.76
N LYS A 212 -16.48 10.34 11.01
CA LYS A 212 -15.09 10.32 11.46
C LYS A 212 -14.88 9.25 12.52
N GLN A 213 -13.73 8.59 12.48
CA GLN A 213 -13.27 7.71 13.56
C GLN A 213 -12.22 8.45 14.37
N LEU A 214 -12.49 8.64 15.65
CA LEU A 214 -11.64 9.39 16.57
C LEU A 214 -11.08 8.48 17.64
N THR A 215 -9.78 8.56 17.90
CA THR A 215 -9.20 8.09 19.16
C THR A 215 -9.25 9.25 20.14
N THR A 216 -10.09 9.15 21.17
CA THR A 216 -10.24 10.20 22.17
C THR A 216 -9.52 9.85 23.46
N TYR A 217 -8.88 10.85 24.07
CA TYR A 217 -8.28 10.79 25.39
C TYR A 217 -8.96 11.82 26.28
N LYS A 218 -9.50 11.42 27.42
CA LYS A 218 -10.24 12.30 28.34
C LYS A 218 -9.64 12.22 29.74
N ALA A 219 -9.42 13.37 30.38
CA ALA A 219 -8.79 13.46 31.69
C ALA A 219 -9.56 14.41 32.63
N PRO A 220 -9.56 14.18 33.95
CA PRO A 220 -10.23 15.03 34.91
C PRO A 220 -9.44 16.32 35.16
N ILE A 221 -10.15 17.43 35.36
CA ILE A 221 -9.59 18.71 35.79
C ILE A 221 -9.90 18.87 37.28
N TYR A 222 -8.88 19.16 38.08
CA TYR A 222 -9.01 19.35 39.52
C TYR A 222 -8.92 20.83 39.90
N ASP A 223 -9.69 21.22 40.91
CA ASP A 223 -9.47 22.48 41.62
C ASP A 223 -8.26 22.38 42.58
N PRO A 224 -7.82 23.50 43.19
CA PRO A 224 -6.73 23.49 44.16
C PRO A 224 -6.96 22.64 45.42
N PHE A 225 -8.18 22.15 45.65
CA PHE A 225 -8.56 21.31 46.79
C PHE A 225 -8.67 19.83 46.41
N GLY A 226 -8.34 19.47 45.17
CA GLY A 226 -8.36 18.09 44.68
C GLY A 226 -9.75 17.60 44.27
N LYS A 227 -10.75 18.49 44.13
CA LYS A 227 -12.08 18.14 43.63
C LYS A 227 -12.12 18.25 42.11
N ILE A 228 -12.72 17.26 41.44
CA ILE A 228 -12.95 17.31 40.00
C ILE A 228 -13.97 18.42 39.69
N VAL A 229 -13.61 19.32 38.78
CA VAL A 229 -14.43 20.46 38.34
C VAL A 229 -14.83 20.39 36.86
N GLY A 230 -14.32 19.41 36.13
CA GLY A 230 -14.62 19.22 34.73
C GLY A 230 -13.70 18.19 34.09
N THR A 231 -13.70 18.15 32.77
CA THR A 231 -12.89 17.24 31.95
C THR A 231 -12.19 18.03 30.86
N THR A 232 -11.05 17.52 30.40
CA THR A 232 -10.43 17.93 29.15
C THR A 232 -10.30 16.72 28.26
N GLY A 233 -10.36 16.92 26.95
CA GLY A 233 -10.11 15.83 26.01
C GLY A 233 -9.38 16.26 24.75
N ILE A 234 -8.76 15.26 24.14
CA ILE A 234 -8.10 15.33 22.84
C ILE A 234 -8.72 14.26 21.95
N GLY A 235 -9.09 14.61 20.72
CA GLY A 235 -9.61 13.70 19.71
C GLY A 235 -8.69 13.68 18.51
N HIS A 236 -8.00 12.56 18.31
CA HIS A 236 -7.17 12.30 17.13
C HIS A 236 -8.03 11.69 16.03
N ASP A 237 -8.06 12.33 14.85
CA ASP A 237 -8.76 11.79 13.69
C ASP A 237 -7.90 10.72 13.00
N VAL A 238 -8.36 9.48 13.05
CA VAL A 238 -7.68 8.31 12.44
C VAL A 238 -8.41 7.80 11.20
N THR A 239 -9.39 8.56 10.69
CA THR A 239 -10.27 8.15 9.59
C THR A 239 -9.49 7.80 8.32
N GLU A 240 -8.59 8.68 7.87
CA GLU A 240 -7.80 8.45 6.66
C GLU A 240 -6.85 7.26 6.78
N LEU A 241 -6.21 7.10 7.94
CA LEU A 241 -5.32 5.97 8.23
C LEU A 241 -6.06 4.62 8.17
N ASN A 242 -7.23 4.56 8.80
CA ASN A 242 -8.04 3.35 8.80
C ASN A 242 -8.66 3.06 7.43
N ASN A 243 -9.10 4.10 6.71
CA ASN A 243 -9.58 3.95 5.33
C ASN A 243 -8.48 3.42 4.41
N MET A 244 -7.26 3.95 4.48
CA MET A 244 -6.12 3.41 3.72
C MET A 244 -5.84 1.95 4.07
N GLY A 245 -5.90 1.57 5.35
CA GLY A 245 -5.75 0.19 5.78
C GLY A 245 -6.83 -0.74 5.19
N LEU A 246 -8.09 -0.30 5.19
CA LEU A 246 -9.21 -1.03 4.58
C LEU A 246 -9.06 -1.15 3.07
N GLU A 247 -8.72 -0.06 2.37
CA GLU A 247 -8.49 -0.05 0.92
C GLU A 247 -7.37 -1.01 0.52
N LEU A 248 -6.22 -0.97 1.20
CA LEU A 248 -5.12 -1.92 0.98
C LEU A 248 -5.55 -3.36 1.27
N GLY A 249 -6.35 -3.56 2.32
CA GLY A 249 -6.94 -4.85 2.64
C GLY A 249 -7.83 -5.39 1.51
N ILE A 250 -8.72 -4.56 0.97
CA ILE A 250 -9.63 -4.91 -0.14
C ILE A 250 -8.83 -5.18 -1.41
N LEU A 251 -7.84 -4.35 -1.72
CA LEU A 251 -6.97 -4.55 -2.88
C LEU A 251 -6.26 -5.90 -2.79
N LEU A 252 -5.63 -6.21 -1.65
CA LEU A 252 -4.95 -7.49 -1.45
C LEU A 252 -5.90 -8.69 -1.63
N GLU A 253 -7.12 -8.62 -1.11
CA GLU A 253 -8.11 -9.68 -1.28
C GLU A 253 -8.54 -9.87 -2.74
N ASN A 254 -8.72 -8.78 -3.49
CA ASN A 254 -9.25 -8.83 -4.86
C ASN A 254 -8.18 -8.95 -5.95
N LEU A 255 -6.88 -8.93 -5.61
CA LEU A 255 -5.83 -9.12 -6.60
C LEU A 255 -5.96 -10.49 -7.28
N PRO A 256 -5.87 -10.55 -8.63
CA PRO A 256 -6.11 -11.78 -9.39
C PRO A 256 -4.94 -12.78 -9.31
N LEU A 257 -4.05 -12.64 -8.33
CA LEU A 257 -2.90 -13.49 -8.09
C LEU A 257 -3.00 -14.09 -6.68
N PRO A 258 -2.70 -15.38 -6.48
CA PRO A 258 -2.50 -15.92 -5.14
C PRO A 258 -1.36 -15.21 -4.42
N ILE A 259 -1.65 -14.66 -3.23
CA ILE A 259 -0.68 -13.91 -2.41
C ILE A 259 -0.69 -14.45 -0.98
N ILE A 260 0.50 -14.58 -0.41
CA ILE A 260 0.75 -14.89 1.00
C ILE A 260 1.64 -13.78 1.57
N LEU A 261 1.30 -13.27 2.75
CA LEU A 261 2.15 -12.42 3.58
C LEU A 261 2.63 -13.22 4.77
N CYS A 262 3.94 -13.17 5.01
CA CYS A 262 4.60 -13.87 6.11
C CYS A 262 5.41 -12.90 6.98
N ASP A 263 5.65 -13.29 8.23
CA ASP A 263 6.62 -12.64 9.11
C ASP A 263 8.07 -12.96 8.70
N GLU A 264 9.03 -12.43 9.46
CA GLU A 264 10.47 -12.65 9.30
C GLU A 264 10.91 -14.13 9.36
N ASN A 265 10.10 -15.00 9.96
CA ASN A 265 10.34 -16.43 10.14
C ASN A 265 9.53 -17.29 9.16
N PHE A 266 8.90 -16.68 8.15
CA PHE A 266 7.99 -17.33 7.21
C PHE A 266 6.73 -17.96 7.85
N ASN A 267 6.30 -17.47 9.02
CA ASN A 267 4.96 -17.77 9.52
C ASN A 267 3.95 -16.90 8.79
N ILE A 268 2.78 -17.45 8.48
CA ILE A 268 1.77 -16.75 7.69
C ILE A 268 1.07 -15.72 8.57
N ILE A 269 1.09 -14.48 8.11
CA ILE A 269 0.31 -13.38 8.66
C ILE A 269 -1.04 -13.31 7.96
N ARG A 270 -1.04 -13.43 6.62
CA ARG A 270 -2.25 -13.28 5.80
C ARG A 270 -2.13 -14.03 4.48
N ILE A 271 -3.27 -14.45 3.95
CA ILE A 271 -3.41 -14.89 2.56
C ILE A 271 -4.60 -14.19 1.93
N ASN A 272 -4.61 -14.03 0.61
CA ASN A 272 -5.75 -13.47 -0.09
C ASN A 272 -6.76 -14.53 -0.57
N ASP A 273 -7.94 -14.08 -0.98
CA ASP A 273 -9.01 -14.93 -1.52
C ASP A 273 -8.55 -15.77 -2.71
N ARG A 274 -7.71 -15.22 -3.58
CA ARG A 274 -7.23 -15.97 -4.74
C ARG A 274 -6.39 -17.18 -4.35
N PHE A 275 -5.54 -17.05 -3.33
CA PHE A 275 -4.78 -18.18 -2.79
C PHE A 275 -5.70 -19.23 -2.18
N ARG A 276 -6.73 -18.82 -1.42
CA ARG A 276 -7.75 -19.74 -0.88
C ARG A 276 -8.48 -20.51 -1.99
N GLN A 277 -8.84 -19.85 -3.09
CA GLN A 277 -9.54 -20.49 -4.21
C GLN A 277 -8.68 -21.51 -4.95
N VAL A 278 -7.40 -21.19 -5.18
CA VAL A 278 -6.47 -22.07 -5.91
C VAL A 278 -6.09 -23.29 -5.08
N THR A 279 -5.77 -23.09 -3.80
CA THR A 279 -5.34 -24.17 -2.90
C THR A 279 -6.51 -24.93 -2.29
N GLN A 280 -7.69 -24.29 -2.23
CA GLN A 280 -8.93 -24.81 -1.61
C GLN A 280 -8.74 -25.24 -0.16
N MET A 281 -7.74 -24.68 0.51
CA MET A 281 -7.48 -24.94 1.91
C MET A 281 -8.55 -24.24 2.77
N GLY A 282 -9.01 -24.94 3.80
CA GLY A 282 -9.94 -24.39 4.78
C GLY A 282 -9.27 -23.34 5.68
N ALA A 283 -10.07 -22.45 6.28
CA ALA A 283 -9.53 -21.39 7.16
C ALA A 283 -8.68 -21.93 8.34
N MET A 284 -9.04 -23.09 8.90
CA MET A 284 -8.26 -23.74 9.97
C MET A 284 -6.92 -24.31 9.49
N GLU A 285 -6.85 -24.79 8.25
CA GLU A 285 -5.61 -25.33 7.68
C GLU A 285 -4.62 -24.21 7.40
N VAL A 286 -5.12 -23.09 6.87
CA VAL A 286 -4.34 -21.87 6.63
C VAL A 286 -3.75 -21.32 7.92
N ALA A 287 -4.54 -21.23 9.00
CA ALA A 287 -4.09 -20.66 10.27
C ALA A 287 -2.94 -21.44 10.93
N ASN A 288 -2.82 -22.74 10.65
CA ASN A 288 -1.77 -23.60 11.19
C ASN A 288 -0.67 -23.90 10.16
N MET A 289 -0.74 -23.33 8.97
CA MET A 289 0.18 -23.62 7.88
C MET A 289 1.52 -22.93 8.11
N ARG A 290 2.60 -23.71 8.05
CA ARG A 290 3.98 -23.19 7.93
C ARG A 290 4.33 -23.11 6.45
N TYR A 291 4.53 -21.90 5.95
CA TYR A 291 4.69 -21.64 4.51
C TYR A 291 5.80 -22.50 3.86
N LEU A 292 7.00 -22.52 4.45
CA LEU A 292 8.13 -23.27 3.89
C LEU A 292 7.88 -24.78 3.82
N GLN A 293 7.17 -25.33 4.82
CA GLN A 293 6.81 -26.74 4.83
C GLN A 293 5.77 -27.03 3.75
N TRP A 294 4.73 -26.21 3.66
CA TRP A 294 3.70 -26.35 2.64
C TRP A 294 4.27 -26.27 1.22
N LYS A 295 5.18 -25.33 0.96
CA LYS A 295 5.89 -25.17 -0.32
C LYS A 295 6.59 -26.47 -0.72
N LYS A 296 7.33 -27.07 0.21
CA LYS A 296 8.09 -28.31 -0.01
C LYS A 296 7.18 -29.50 -0.29
N ASP A 297 6.04 -29.59 0.40
CA ASP A 297 5.15 -30.74 0.31
C ASP A 297 4.23 -30.70 -0.92
N ASN A 298 3.94 -29.51 -1.46
CA ASN A 298 2.94 -29.34 -2.51
C ASN A 298 3.52 -28.89 -3.87
N LEU A 299 4.70 -28.27 -3.90
CA LEU A 299 5.29 -27.74 -5.13
C LEU A 299 6.52 -28.54 -5.57
N ILE A 300 6.56 -28.87 -6.86
CA ILE A 300 7.69 -29.55 -7.50
C ILE A 300 8.46 -28.52 -8.32
N PRO A 301 9.74 -28.25 -8.02
CA PRO A 301 10.54 -27.28 -8.79
C PRO A 301 10.76 -27.75 -10.23
N VAL A 302 10.61 -26.82 -11.18
CA VAL A 302 10.81 -27.04 -12.63
C VAL A 302 12.12 -26.43 -13.12
N THR A 303 12.54 -25.31 -12.52
CA THR A 303 13.79 -24.62 -12.84
C THR A 303 14.66 -24.48 -11.60
N GLU A 304 15.94 -24.16 -11.78
CA GLU A 304 16.77 -23.63 -10.70
C GLU A 304 16.24 -22.26 -10.23
N PRO A 305 16.45 -21.88 -8.96
CA PRO A 305 16.02 -20.59 -8.45
C PRO A 305 16.90 -19.45 -8.98
N VAL A 306 16.26 -18.33 -9.31
CA VAL A 306 16.93 -17.06 -9.58
C VAL A 306 16.89 -16.22 -8.32
N GLU A 307 18.04 -16.01 -7.70
CA GLU A 307 18.15 -15.33 -6.41
C GLU A 307 18.84 -13.97 -6.51
N ASN A 308 18.38 -13.01 -5.71
CA ASN A 308 19.11 -11.80 -5.41
C ASN A 308 19.24 -11.66 -3.88
N LYS A 309 20.42 -12.01 -3.36
CA LYS A 309 20.73 -12.01 -1.92
C LYS A 309 20.70 -10.62 -1.29
N VAL A 310 20.95 -9.56 -2.05
CA VAL A 310 20.90 -8.18 -1.53
C VAL A 310 19.47 -7.74 -1.26
N ARG A 311 18.53 -8.18 -2.11
CA ARG A 311 17.11 -7.83 -2.00
C ARG A 311 16.26 -8.89 -1.33
N ASN A 312 16.87 -9.99 -0.86
CA ASN A 312 16.17 -11.18 -0.36
C ASN A 312 15.00 -11.56 -1.28
N PHE A 313 15.33 -11.74 -2.55
CA PHE A 313 14.40 -12.05 -3.63
C PHE A 313 14.71 -13.43 -4.20
N VAL A 314 13.68 -14.25 -4.38
CA VAL A 314 13.77 -15.54 -5.05
C VAL A 314 12.64 -15.65 -6.07
N LYS A 315 12.99 -16.07 -7.29
CA LYS A 315 12.03 -16.39 -8.35
C LYS A 315 12.31 -17.78 -8.90
N GLN A 316 11.29 -18.63 -8.96
CA GLN A 316 11.44 -20.00 -9.45
C GLN A 316 10.13 -20.54 -10.02
N GLU A 317 10.22 -21.41 -11.03
CA GLU A 317 9.06 -22.10 -11.59
C GLU A 317 8.78 -23.40 -10.85
N PHE A 318 7.49 -23.63 -10.58
CA PHE A 318 7.00 -24.80 -9.89
C PHE A 318 5.82 -25.42 -10.64
N ARG A 319 5.71 -26.75 -10.52
CA ARG A 319 4.56 -27.53 -10.91
C ARG A 319 3.76 -27.92 -9.67
N LEU A 320 2.45 -27.69 -9.71
CA LEU A 320 1.48 -28.10 -8.70
C LEU A 320 0.53 -29.12 -9.32
N ILE A 321 0.37 -30.28 -8.67
CA ILE A 321 -0.62 -31.28 -9.06
C ILE A 321 -1.78 -31.19 -8.09
N ALA A 322 -2.90 -30.65 -8.55
CA ALA A 322 -4.11 -30.50 -7.75
C ALA A 322 -5.29 -31.18 -8.45
N ARG A 323 -5.97 -32.10 -7.75
CA ARG A 323 -7.15 -32.84 -8.25
C ARG A 323 -6.93 -33.54 -9.62
N GLY A 324 -5.70 -34.00 -9.89
CA GLY A 324 -5.36 -34.66 -11.16
C GLY A 324 -5.12 -33.70 -12.33
N GLN A 325 -5.16 -32.39 -12.11
CA GLN A 325 -4.74 -31.38 -13.08
C GLN A 325 -3.35 -30.84 -12.72
N GLU A 326 -2.56 -30.53 -13.74
CA GLU A 326 -1.26 -29.89 -13.59
C GLU A 326 -1.38 -28.38 -13.79
N PHE A 327 -0.80 -27.64 -12.85
CA PHE A 327 -0.65 -26.19 -12.92
C PHE A 327 0.82 -25.82 -12.86
N TYR A 328 1.19 -24.76 -13.59
CA TYR A 328 2.53 -24.21 -13.60
C TYR A 328 2.50 -22.80 -13.04
N TYR A 329 3.33 -22.54 -12.04
CA TYR A 329 3.43 -21.25 -11.38
C TYR A 329 4.86 -20.74 -11.39
N VAL A 330 5.02 -19.43 -11.61
CA VAL A 330 6.21 -18.72 -11.19
C VAL A 330 5.95 -18.22 -9.77
N LEU A 331 6.72 -18.73 -8.81
CA LEU A 331 6.71 -18.24 -7.44
C LEU A 331 7.73 -17.11 -7.30
N ILE A 332 7.30 -15.99 -6.74
CA ILE A 332 8.13 -14.85 -6.37
C ILE A 332 8.04 -14.67 -4.86
N GLU A 333 9.18 -14.78 -4.17
CA GLU A 333 9.33 -14.52 -2.74
C GLU A 333 10.18 -13.26 -2.58
N GLN A 334 9.65 -12.23 -1.91
CA GLN A 334 10.31 -10.93 -1.79
C GLN A 334 10.20 -10.41 -0.36
N ALA A 335 11.33 -10.00 0.21
CA ALA A 335 11.38 -9.38 1.53
C ALA A 335 10.66 -8.01 1.55
N ILE A 336 9.92 -7.79 2.64
CA ILE A 336 9.31 -6.53 3.05
C ILE A 336 10.17 -5.95 4.16
N HIS A 337 10.48 -4.66 4.07
CA HIS A 337 11.22 -3.94 5.10
C HIS A 337 10.34 -2.86 5.71
N ASP A 338 10.54 -2.59 7.00
CA ASP A 338 9.90 -1.47 7.67
C ASP A 338 10.49 -0.13 7.21
N TYR A 339 9.98 0.98 7.75
CA TYR A 339 10.47 2.33 7.45
C TYR A 339 11.95 2.53 7.79
N PHE A 340 12.49 1.76 8.73
CA PHE A 340 13.89 1.83 9.17
C PHE A 340 14.82 0.89 8.40
N GLY A 341 14.29 0.11 7.45
CA GLY A 341 15.03 -0.86 6.66
C GLY A 341 15.25 -2.20 7.35
N ASN A 342 14.60 -2.46 8.50
CA ASN A 342 14.63 -3.77 9.14
C ASN A 342 13.72 -4.72 8.37
N LEU A 343 14.09 -6.00 8.30
CA LEU A 343 13.23 -7.03 7.72
C LEU A 343 11.93 -7.12 8.54
N SER A 344 10.79 -6.86 7.90
CA SER A 344 9.46 -6.97 8.51
C SER A 344 8.77 -8.29 8.14
N GLY A 345 9.23 -8.96 7.08
CA GLY A 345 8.64 -10.22 6.61
C GLY A 345 8.83 -10.42 5.12
N TYR A 346 7.94 -11.20 4.51
CA TYR A 346 7.99 -11.55 3.09
C TYR A 346 6.60 -11.53 2.46
N TYR A 347 6.50 -11.10 1.20
CA TYR A 347 5.33 -11.41 0.38
C TYR A 347 5.69 -12.47 -0.68
N CYS A 348 4.80 -13.43 -0.85
CA CYS A 348 4.94 -14.53 -1.79
C CYS A 348 3.79 -14.46 -2.81
N VAL A 349 4.12 -14.37 -4.10
CA VAL A 349 3.14 -14.26 -5.19
C VAL A 349 3.30 -15.43 -6.15
N TYR A 350 2.17 -15.99 -6.57
CA TYR A 350 2.12 -17.04 -7.59
C TYR A 350 1.58 -16.45 -8.88
N VAL A 351 2.36 -16.55 -9.96
CA VAL A 351 1.91 -16.15 -11.30
C VAL A 351 1.62 -17.43 -12.08
N ASP A 352 0.36 -17.64 -12.44
CA ASP A 352 -0.05 -18.80 -13.23
C ASP A 352 0.45 -18.66 -14.68
N ILE A 353 1.28 -19.61 -15.09
CA ILE A 353 1.84 -19.71 -16.45
C ILE A 353 1.37 -20.99 -17.16
N THR A 354 0.33 -21.64 -16.66
CA THR A 354 -0.21 -22.90 -17.21
C THR A 354 -0.65 -22.72 -18.66
N MET A 355 -1.48 -21.69 -18.94
CA MET A 355 -1.93 -21.38 -20.29
C MET A 355 -0.78 -21.00 -21.22
N GLN A 356 0.19 -20.23 -20.71
CA GLN A 356 1.38 -19.86 -21.48
C GLN A 356 2.16 -21.10 -21.92
N ARG A 357 2.42 -22.03 -20.98
CA ARG A 357 3.09 -23.32 -21.27
C ARG A 357 2.31 -24.16 -22.28
N GLN A 358 0.98 -24.23 -22.15
CA GLN A 358 0.13 -24.93 -23.11
C GLN A 358 0.19 -24.31 -24.51
N TYR A 359 0.17 -22.98 -24.61
CA TYR A 359 0.31 -22.29 -25.89
C TYR A 359 1.71 -22.47 -26.49
N GLU A 360 2.77 -22.38 -25.69
CA GLU A 360 4.13 -22.66 -26.14
C GLU A 360 4.22 -24.08 -26.73
N GLN A 361 3.66 -25.08 -26.04
CA GLN A 361 3.64 -26.45 -26.54
C GLN A 361 2.81 -26.60 -27.82
N THR A 362 1.65 -25.94 -27.90
CA THR A 362 0.78 -25.96 -29.08
C THR A 362 1.45 -25.29 -30.28
N ILE A 363 2.11 -24.16 -30.06
CA ILE A 363 2.88 -23.43 -31.09
C ILE A 363 4.03 -24.32 -31.58
N LEU A 364 4.77 -24.96 -30.68
CA LEU A 364 5.85 -25.88 -31.04
C LEU A 364 5.33 -27.07 -31.85
N GLN A 365 4.17 -27.63 -31.49
CA GLN A 365 3.54 -28.70 -32.27
C GLN A 365 3.14 -28.19 -33.66
N ALA A 366 2.38 -27.10 -33.75
CA ALA A 366 1.92 -26.52 -35.01
C ALA A 366 3.08 -26.11 -35.94
N ALA A 367 4.19 -25.61 -35.38
CA ALA A 367 5.39 -25.25 -36.14
C ALA A 367 6.12 -26.46 -36.73
N ASN A 368 5.91 -27.66 -36.16
CA ASN A 368 6.65 -28.88 -36.50
C ASN A 368 5.81 -29.96 -37.19
N THR A 369 4.48 -29.80 -37.27
CA THR A 369 3.58 -30.77 -37.91
C THR A 369 2.88 -30.22 -39.14
N ASP A 370 2.50 -31.10 -40.08
CA ASP A 370 1.64 -30.78 -41.23
C ASP A 370 0.17 -30.73 -40.81
N GLY A 371 -0.51 -29.62 -41.10
CA GLY A 371 -1.87 -29.36 -40.64
C GLY A 371 -2.95 -30.27 -41.24
N LEU A 372 -2.67 -30.98 -42.34
CA LEU A 372 -3.62 -31.89 -42.98
C LEU A 372 -3.50 -33.32 -42.48
N THR A 373 -2.26 -33.82 -42.36
CA THR A 373 -1.96 -35.22 -42.08
C THR A 373 -1.56 -35.49 -40.63
N GLY A 374 -1.19 -34.45 -39.86
CA GLY A 374 -0.70 -34.59 -38.49
C GLY A 374 0.73 -35.17 -38.37
N LEU A 375 1.36 -35.50 -39.49
CA LEU A 375 2.76 -35.93 -39.55
C LEU A 375 3.70 -34.77 -39.25
N TYR A 376 4.99 -35.04 -39.04
CA TYR A 376 5.98 -33.98 -39.01
C TYR A 376 6.02 -33.24 -40.36
N ASN A 377 6.31 -31.95 -40.34
CA ASN A 377 6.47 -31.18 -41.56
C ASN A 377 7.91 -31.22 -42.08
N ARG A 378 8.12 -30.67 -43.28
CA ARG A 378 9.43 -30.56 -43.92
C ARG A 378 10.50 -29.97 -42.99
N ARG A 379 10.17 -28.89 -42.28
CA ARG A 379 11.13 -28.20 -41.41
C ARG A 379 11.62 -29.12 -40.30
N TYR A 380 10.69 -29.74 -39.57
CA TYR A 380 11.04 -30.67 -38.50
C TYR A 380 11.86 -31.85 -39.03
N PHE A 381 11.50 -32.40 -40.19
CA PHE A 381 12.23 -33.51 -40.79
C PHE A 381 13.69 -33.16 -41.07
N TYR A 382 13.96 -32.01 -41.69
CA TYR A 382 15.33 -31.55 -41.96
C TYR A 382 16.11 -31.32 -40.66
N ASP A 383 15.50 -30.66 -39.67
CA ASP A 383 16.11 -30.44 -38.35
C ASP A 383 16.44 -31.78 -37.66
N PHE A 384 15.56 -32.78 -37.78
CA PHE A 384 15.73 -34.10 -37.19
C PHE A 384 16.84 -34.91 -37.89
N VAL A 385 16.92 -34.86 -39.23
CA VAL A 385 18.04 -35.46 -39.98
C VAL A 385 19.36 -34.81 -39.55
N GLY A 386 19.42 -33.48 -39.47
CA GLY A 386 20.63 -32.75 -39.05
C GLY A 386 21.09 -33.09 -37.64
N LYS A 387 20.17 -33.23 -36.69
CA LYS A 387 20.50 -33.65 -35.31
C LYS A 387 21.07 -35.07 -35.22
N ASN A 388 20.73 -35.93 -36.17
CA ASN A 388 21.20 -37.32 -36.22
C ASN A 388 22.29 -37.53 -37.30
N ALA A 389 22.81 -36.45 -37.89
CA ALA A 389 23.91 -36.52 -38.84
C ALA A 389 25.14 -37.21 -38.23
N GLY A 390 25.82 -38.04 -39.00
CA GLY A 390 26.94 -38.85 -38.50
C GLY A 390 26.54 -40.19 -37.86
N GLN A 391 25.25 -40.53 -37.80
CA GLN A 391 24.77 -41.84 -37.36
C GLN A 391 24.31 -42.68 -38.56
N PRO A 392 24.35 -44.03 -38.47
CA PRO A 392 23.71 -44.88 -39.45
C PRO A 392 22.21 -44.56 -39.53
N MET A 393 21.72 -44.25 -40.72
CA MET A 393 20.32 -43.91 -40.94
C MET A 393 19.88 -44.25 -42.36
N THR A 394 18.60 -44.56 -42.51
CA THR A 394 17.95 -44.83 -43.80
C THR A 394 16.73 -43.95 -43.96
N MET A 395 16.70 -43.20 -45.06
CA MET A 395 15.59 -42.36 -45.49
C MET A 395 14.81 -43.03 -46.63
N LEU A 396 13.49 -42.96 -46.54
CA LEU A 396 12.58 -43.28 -47.64
C LEU A 396 11.94 -41.97 -48.10
N TYR A 397 12.14 -41.60 -49.36
CA TYR A 397 11.46 -40.49 -50.00
C TYR A 397 10.31 -41.06 -50.84
N ILE A 398 9.08 -40.64 -50.56
CA ILE A 398 7.86 -41.25 -51.07
C ILE A 398 7.07 -40.19 -51.81
N ASP A 399 6.67 -40.46 -53.04
CA ASP A 399 5.79 -39.61 -53.85
C ASP A 399 4.57 -40.43 -54.28
N LEU A 400 3.37 -39.85 -54.19
CA LEU A 400 2.14 -40.50 -54.64
C LEU A 400 1.92 -40.31 -56.14
N ASP A 401 2.11 -41.38 -56.91
CA ASP A 401 1.85 -41.38 -58.35
C ASP A 401 0.37 -41.12 -58.65
N ASN A 402 0.10 -40.38 -59.74
CA ASN A 402 -1.25 -40.00 -60.19
C ASN A 402 -2.08 -39.17 -59.19
N PHE A 403 -1.49 -38.66 -58.10
CA PHE A 403 -2.22 -37.84 -57.12
C PHE A 403 -2.87 -36.60 -57.73
N LYS A 404 -2.17 -35.90 -58.63
CA LYS A 404 -2.73 -34.75 -59.35
C LYS A 404 -4.02 -35.10 -60.11
N GLN A 405 -4.07 -36.28 -60.75
CA GLN A 405 -5.28 -36.73 -61.46
C GLN A 405 -6.45 -36.97 -60.50
N VAL A 406 -6.17 -37.41 -59.26
CA VAL A 406 -7.21 -37.51 -58.23
C VAL A 406 -7.80 -36.13 -57.91
N ASN A 407 -6.96 -35.13 -57.71
CA ASN A 407 -7.41 -33.76 -57.45
C ASN A 407 -8.22 -33.20 -58.62
N ASP A 408 -7.75 -33.42 -59.85
CA ASP A 408 -8.37 -32.88 -61.06
C ASP A 408 -9.73 -33.55 -61.36
N GLU A 409 -9.88 -34.85 -61.11
CA GLU A 409 -11.12 -35.61 -61.40
C GLU A 409 -12.13 -35.64 -60.24
N TYR A 410 -11.67 -35.63 -58.98
CA TYR A 410 -12.52 -35.83 -57.79
C TYR A 410 -12.50 -34.66 -56.81
N GLY A 411 -11.72 -33.61 -57.09
CA GLY A 411 -11.61 -32.41 -56.26
C GLY A 411 -10.67 -32.57 -55.07
N HIS A 412 -10.24 -31.43 -54.52
CA HIS A 412 -9.25 -31.36 -53.44
C HIS A 412 -9.66 -32.10 -52.17
N ALA A 413 -10.95 -32.10 -51.80
CA ALA A 413 -11.41 -32.85 -50.63
C ALA A 413 -11.11 -34.36 -50.73
N ARG A 414 -11.20 -34.93 -51.95
CA ARG A 414 -10.85 -36.33 -52.16
C ARG A 414 -9.35 -36.56 -52.15
N GLY A 415 -8.55 -35.61 -52.67
CA GLY A 415 -7.10 -35.64 -52.54
C GLY A 415 -6.66 -35.58 -51.08
N ASP A 416 -7.29 -34.74 -50.27
CA ASP A 416 -7.02 -34.63 -48.83
C ASP A 416 -7.26 -35.97 -48.10
N ASP A 417 -8.33 -36.69 -48.43
CA ASP A 417 -8.57 -38.05 -47.91
C ASP A 417 -7.47 -39.03 -48.31
N VAL A 418 -6.99 -38.95 -49.56
CA VAL A 418 -5.89 -39.81 -50.04
C VAL A 418 -4.60 -39.53 -49.28
N LEU A 419 -4.29 -38.25 -49.02
CA LEU A 419 -3.11 -37.85 -48.25
C LEU A 419 -3.19 -38.33 -46.80
N LYS A 420 -4.35 -38.17 -46.14
CA LYS A 420 -4.57 -38.65 -44.77
C LYS A 420 -4.43 -40.16 -44.67
N LYS A 421 -5.03 -40.93 -45.58
CA LYS A 421 -4.92 -42.39 -45.59
C LYS A 421 -3.51 -42.88 -45.92
N SER A 422 -2.81 -42.18 -46.82
CA SER A 422 -1.41 -42.49 -47.11
C SER A 422 -0.54 -42.27 -45.88
N ALA A 423 -0.73 -41.14 -45.17
CA ALA A 423 -0.04 -40.87 -43.91
C ALA A 423 -0.29 -41.96 -42.85
N GLU A 424 -1.55 -42.38 -42.65
CA GLU A 424 -1.89 -43.49 -41.75
C GLU A 424 -1.14 -44.78 -42.13
N TYR A 425 -1.15 -45.17 -43.41
CA TYR A 425 -0.47 -46.38 -43.86
C TYR A 425 1.05 -46.31 -43.75
N ILE A 426 1.65 -45.14 -43.97
CA ILE A 426 3.10 -44.97 -43.79
C ILE A 426 3.45 -45.18 -42.32
N CYS A 427 2.71 -44.57 -41.38
CA CYS A 427 2.91 -44.77 -39.94
C CYS A 427 2.69 -46.22 -39.49
N GLU A 428 1.69 -46.92 -40.04
CA GLU A 428 1.44 -48.33 -39.71
C GLU A 428 2.53 -49.28 -40.23
N VAL A 429 3.12 -48.99 -41.39
CA VAL A 429 4.20 -49.81 -41.98
C VAL A 429 5.56 -49.52 -41.32
N PHE A 430 5.77 -48.26 -40.90
CA PHE A 430 6.99 -47.78 -40.27
C PHE A 430 6.74 -47.18 -38.88
N PRO A 431 6.25 -47.97 -37.90
CA PRO A 431 6.00 -47.48 -36.54
C PRO A 431 7.28 -47.04 -35.82
N GLU A 432 8.43 -47.57 -36.23
CA GLU A 432 9.75 -47.19 -35.72
C GLU A 432 10.34 -45.93 -36.38
N GLY A 433 9.69 -45.40 -37.43
CA GLY A 433 10.22 -44.31 -38.24
C GLY A 433 9.70 -42.93 -37.84
N THR A 434 10.53 -41.92 -38.05
CA THR A 434 10.09 -40.52 -38.03
C THR A 434 9.48 -40.19 -39.39
N VAL A 435 8.15 -40.11 -39.43
CA VAL A 435 7.38 -39.88 -40.66
C VAL A 435 7.03 -38.41 -40.82
N ALA A 436 7.28 -37.86 -42.01
CA ALA A 436 6.98 -36.48 -42.34
C ALA A 436 6.29 -36.34 -43.70
N ARG A 437 5.53 -35.25 -43.87
CA ARG A 437 5.07 -34.78 -45.17
C ARG A 437 5.91 -33.58 -45.58
N LEU A 438 6.59 -33.69 -46.71
CA LEU A 438 7.52 -32.66 -47.20
C LEU A 438 6.80 -31.56 -47.99
N GLY A 439 5.67 -31.88 -48.60
CA GLY A 439 4.78 -30.95 -49.30
C GLY A 439 4.02 -31.64 -50.41
N GLY A 440 2.83 -31.16 -50.76
CA GLY A 440 2.02 -31.77 -51.83
C GLY A 440 1.71 -33.25 -51.55
N ASP A 441 2.15 -34.12 -52.46
CA ASP A 441 2.09 -35.58 -52.44
C ASP A 441 3.37 -36.26 -51.93
N GLU A 442 4.35 -35.50 -51.45
CA GLU A 442 5.65 -36.00 -51.01
C GLU A 442 5.68 -36.26 -49.50
N PHE A 443 6.13 -37.46 -49.14
CA PHE A 443 6.35 -37.93 -47.78
C PHE A 443 7.78 -38.41 -47.61
N ALA A 444 8.25 -38.43 -46.37
CA ALA A 444 9.52 -39.02 -46.02
C ALA A 444 9.44 -39.82 -44.72
N VAL A 445 10.25 -40.87 -44.63
CA VAL A 445 10.44 -41.65 -43.40
C VAL A 445 11.93 -41.70 -43.11
N LEU A 446 12.33 -41.34 -41.90
CA LEU A 446 13.69 -41.55 -41.41
C LEU A 446 13.71 -42.67 -40.39
N LEU A 447 14.56 -43.66 -40.62
CA LEU A 447 14.81 -44.79 -39.75
C LEU A 447 16.26 -44.70 -39.23
N LEU A 448 16.45 -44.78 -37.92
CA LEU A 448 17.78 -44.72 -37.29
C LEU A 448 18.34 -46.14 -37.09
N GLY A 449 19.65 -46.29 -37.29
CA GLY A 449 20.36 -47.57 -37.18
C GLY A 449 20.55 -48.30 -38.51
N GLU A 450 21.24 -49.44 -38.45
CA GLU A 450 21.41 -50.34 -39.59
C GLU A 450 20.13 -51.14 -39.86
N ILE A 451 19.71 -51.19 -41.13
CA ILE A 451 18.46 -51.84 -41.53
C ILE A 451 18.71 -52.85 -42.63
N ASP A 452 18.12 -54.04 -42.48
CA ASP A 452 18.13 -55.07 -43.51
C ASP A 452 17.32 -54.61 -44.72
N GLN A 453 18.03 -54.38 -45.84
CA GLN A 453 17.48 -53.96 -47.12
C GLN A 453 16.39 -54.91 -47.64
N ARG A 454 16.44 -56.22 -47.33
CA ARG A 454 15.37 -57.15 -47.75
C ARG A 454 14.07 -56.91 -46.99
N GLN A 455 14.15 -56.69 -45.69
CA GLN A 455 12.98 -56.38 -44.87
C GLN A 455 12.40 -55.01 -45.25
N LEU A 456 13.27 -54.03 -45.49
CA LEU A 456 12.87 -52.69 -45.92
C LEU A 456 12.11 -52.74 -47.25
N LYS A 457 12.63 -53.47 -48.25
CA LYS A 457 11.95 -53.65 -49.53
C LYS A 457 10.57 -54.31 -49.38
N GLY A 458 10.47 -55.33 -48.53
CA GLY A 458 9.17 -55.96 -48.23
C GLY A 458 8.16 -54.99 -47.61
N LYS A 459 8.61 -54.10 -46.71
CA LYS A 459 7.76 -53.02 -46.16
C LYS A 459 7.31 -52.03 -47.24
N CYS A 460 8.21 -51.62 -48.14
CA CYS A 460 7.87 -50.74 -49.26
C CYS A 460 6.81 -51.36 -50.19
N ASP A 461 6.93 -52.64 -50.52
CA ASP A 461 5.95 -53.36 -51.35
C ASP A 461 4.57 -53.44 -50.68
N VAL A 462 4.54 -53.62 -49.35
CA VAL A 462 3.31 -53.62 -48.56
C VAL A 462 2.67 -52.22 -48.55
N LEU A 463 3.47 -51.17 -48.38
CA LEU A 463 3.00 -49.80 -48.40
C LEU A 463 2.39 -49.44 -49.77
N ASP A 464 3.08 -49.71 -50.87
CA ASP A 464 2.58 -49.44 -52.22
C ASP A 464 1.27 -50.20 -52.50
N LYS A 465 1.20 -51.49 -52.12
CA LYS A 465 -0.05 -52.27 -52.24
C LYS A 465 -1.20 -51.65 -51.45
N ARG A 466 -0.95 -51.17 -50.23
CA ARG A 466 -1.98 -50.52 -49.41
C ARG A 466 -2.42 -49.19 -50.04
N ILE A 467 -1.49 -48.36 -50.51
CA ILE A 467 -1.80 -47.09 -51.16
C ILE A 467 -2.67 -47.28 -52.41
N ARG A 468 -2.42 -48.33 -53.21
CA ARG A 468 -3.26 -48.72 -54.36
C ARG A 468 -4.71 -49.05 -54.01
N THR A 469 -5.01 -49.33 -52.75
CA THR A 469 -6.39 -49.60 -52.30
C THR A 469 -7.16 -48.33 -51.92
N ILE A 470 -6.48 -47.20 -51.70
CA ILE A 470 -7.12 -45.94 -51.24
C ILE A 470 -8.05 -45.38 -52.32
N CYS A 471 -7.60 -45.40 -53.58
CA CYS A 471 -8.37 -44.93 -54.72
C CYS A 471 -8.13 -45.84 -55.92
N ARG A 472 -9.16 -46.60 -56.33
CA ARG A 472 -9.10 -47.51 -57.48
C ARG A 472 -10.40 -47.45 -58.29
N LYS A 473 -10.28 -47.19 -59.60
CA LYS A 473 -11.42 -47.20 -60.55
C LYS A 473 -10.96 -47.77 -61.89
N GLY A 474 -11.34 -49.00 -62.18
CA GLY A 474 -10.86 -49.72 -63.39
C GLY A 474 -9.34 -49.89 -63.37
N LYS A 475 -8.65 -49.33 -64.37
CA LYS A 475 -7.18 -49.31 -64.47
C LYS A 475 -6.51 -48.15 -63.70
N PHE A 476 -7.29 -47.15 -63.25
CA PHE A 476 -6.76 -46.03 -62.48
C PHE A 476 -6.57 -46.41 -61.02
N PHE A 477 -5.38 -46.15 -60.49
CA PHE A 477 -5.05 -46.26 -59.07
C PHE A 477 -3.94 -45.27 -58.70
N VAL A 478 -3.88 -44.89 -57.43
CA VAL A 478 -2.74 -44.17 -56.83
C VAL A 478 -1.69 -45.20 -56.41
N SER A 479 -0.42 -45.01 -56.75
CA SER A 479 0.70 -45.83 -56.26
C SER A 479 1.72 -44.97 -55.55
N ALA A 480 2.71 -45.59 -54.92
CA ALA A 480 3.80 -44.86 -54.28
C ALA A 480 5.13 -45.17 -54.99
N SER A 481 5.81 -44.12 -55.44
CA SER A 481 7.20 -44.20 -55.87
C SER A 481 8.09 -43.94 -54.66
N ILE A 482 8.91 -44.94 -54.29
CA ILE A 482 9.69 -44.92 -53.04
C ILE A 482 11.18 -44.98 -53.37
N GLY A 483 11.89 -43.87 -53.17
CA GLY A 483 13.35 -43.79 -53.20
C GLY A 483 13.94 -44.10 -51.84
N ILE A 484 14.97 -44.96 -51.78
CA ILE A 484 15.63 -45.33 -50.52
C ILE A 484 17.05 -44.78 -50.52
N SER A 485 17.41 -44.01 -49.49
CA SER A 485 18.80 -43.63 -49.24
C SER A 485 19.29 -44.07 -47.87
N SER A 486 20.48 -44.63 -47.81
CA SER A 486 21.09 -45.14 -46.58
C SER A 486 22.50 -44.60 -46.45
N THR A 487 22.88 -44.22 -45.23
CA THR A 487 24.25 -43.89 -44.85
C THR A 487 24.64 -44.69 -43.62
N ASP A 488 25.91 -45.04 -43.52
CA ASP A 488 26.56 -45.66 -42.36
C ASP A 488 27.05 -44.62 -41.34
N GLY A 489 26.67 -43.34 -41.50
CA GLY A 489 27.16 -42.21 -40.72
C GLY A 489 28.30 -41.45 -41.41
N SER A 490 28.75 -41.88 -42.59
CA SER A 490 29.73 -41.13 -43.40
C SER A 490 29.19 -39.83 -44.01
N GLN A 491 27.86 -39.72 -44.17
CA GLN A 491 27.22 -38.53 -44.73
C GLN A 491 26.78 -37.58 -43.61
N THR A 492 27.36 -36.39 -43.60
CA THR A 492 27.01 -35.32 -42.63
C THR A 492 26.27 -34.15 -43.28
N ASP A 493 26.26 -34.09 -44.63
CA ASP A 493 25.52 -33.06 -45.36
C ASP A 493 24.05 -33.50 -45.52
N VAL A 494 23.18 -32.80 -44.79
CA VAL A 494 21.73 -33.04 -44.74
C VAL A 494 21.09 -32.83 -46.11
N ASP A 495 21.48 -31.76 -46.82
CA ASP A 495 20.88 -31.43 -48.11
C ASP A 495 21.28 -32.46 -49.16
N ALA A 496 22.54 -32.89 -49.16
CA ALA A 496 23.01 -33.96 -50.04
C ALA A 496 22.28 -35.29 -49.79
N PHE A 497 22.08 -35.66 -48.53
CA PHE A 497 21.39 -36.90 -48.16
C PHE A 497 19.91 -36.89 -48.58
N ILE A 498 19.22 -35.77 -48.35
CA ILE A 498 17.81 -35.63 -48.74
C ILE A 498 17.68 -35.62 -50.27
N HIS A 499 18.58 -34.91 -50.97
CA HIS A 499 18.60 -34.87 -52.43
C HIS A 499 18.83 -36.25 -53.05
N GLU A 500 19.70 -37.07 -52.47
CA GLU A 500 19.91 -38.45 -52.95
C GLU A 500 18.63 -39.30 -52.88
N GLY A 501 17.82 -39.13 -51.83
CA GLY A 501 16.53 -39.80 -51.71
C GLY A 501 15.53 -39.37 -52.78
N ASP A 502 15.43 -38.07 -53.05
CA ASP A 502 14.59 -37.50 -54.09
C ASP A 502 14.99 -38.01 -55.49
N VAL A 503 16.29 -38.01 -55.81
CA VAL A 503 16.80 -38.54 -57.08
C VAL A 503 16.42 -40.01 -57.26
N ARG A 504 16.58 -40.84 -56.22
CA ARG A 504 16.20 -42.26 -56.27
C ARG A 504 14.69 -42.47 -56.39
N MET A 505 13.88 -41.64 -55.73
CA MET A 505 12.43 -41.67 -55.89
C MET A 505 12.04 -41.37 -57.34
N TYR A 506 12.66 -40.34 -57.93
CA TYR A 506 12.40 -39.94 -59.31
C TYR A 506 12.80 -41.01 -60.34
N GLU A 507 13.87 -41.77 -60.08
CA GLU A 507 14.26 -42.93 -60.88
C GLU A 507 13.20 -44.04 -60.84
N VAL A 508 12.67 -44.36 -59.65
CA VAL A 508 11.58 -45.33 -59.46
C VAL A 508 10.31 -44.86 -60.20
N LYS A 509 9.94 -43.59 -60.06
CA LYS A 509 8.78 -42.99 -60.73
C LYS A 509 8.85 -43.11 -62.26
N LYS A 510 10.04 -42.90 -62.84
CA LYS A 510 10.27 -43.09 -64.28
C LYS A 510 10.13 -44.54 -64.73
N GLN A 511 10.50 -45.52 -63.90
CA GLN A 511 10.35 -46.93 -64.21
C GLN A 511 8.87 -47.36 -64.15
N HIS A 512 8.14 -46.97 -63.10
CA HIS A 512 6.69 -47.21 -63.01
C HIS A 512 5.92 -46.65 -64.21
N HIS A 513 6.26 -45.44 -64.68
CA HIS A 513 5.63 -44.84 -65.85
C HIS A 513 5.94 -45.56 -67.18
N LYS A 514 7.01 -46.36 -67.26
CA LYS A 514 7.35 -47.18 -68.42
C LYS A 514 6.64 -48.54 -68.42
N GLU A 515 6.32 -49.08 -67.24
CA GLU A 515 5.65 -50.38 -67.09
C GLU A 515 4.11 -50.30 -67.18
N VAL A 516 3.54 -49.11 -66.99
CA VAL A 516 2.07 -48.87 -67.02
C VAL A 516 1.56 -48.40 -68.40
N LYS A 517 2.46 -48.02 -69.31
CA LYS A 517 2.14 -47.79 -70.75
C LYS A 517 2.15 -49.11 -71.51
#